data_AF-A0A150XSA3-F1
#
_entry.id   AF-A0A150XSA3-F1
#
_cell.length_a   1.000
_cell.length_b   1.000
_cell.length_c   1.000
_cell.angle_alpha   90.00
_cell.angle_beta   90.00
_cell.angle_gamma   90.00
#
_symmetry.space_group_name_H-M   'P 1'
#
loop_
_entity.id
_entity.type
_entity.pdbx_description
1 polymer ?
#
loop_
_entity_poly.entity_id
_entity_poly.type
_entity_poly.pdbx_seq_one_letter_code
_entity_poly.pdbx_strand_id
1 'polypeptide(L)'
;MNEAYDPPQDILSTKSIVLMDVPKGMSVEERLKLADELQAFFAEVGIDAAAYFQINSFSSVSGMEEQIPDFILRRDFKNLIFLTVLNPENDFLLGMGPFNGKNSFYDKGAIFWLRRTNDLKSVFSELTTRLKSDEFPKENLLLSNSAEFFEPTVSGFKQAYITLPKEFEGKKIAIPQIETDPFAQPNPQALGIEAITSANAFKKELLNRKNSFEALAASDSTLFQIINVENKTDADLRRARVDYVLHYIEANAQNVYTFLPFEKREENKTGVLVKFFLRDTRTNIAFLGSSWDAKENWNQALNSFITQINNMRGK
;
A
#
# COMPACT_ATOMS: atom_id res chain seq x y z
N MET A 1 -3.42 -14.29 14.15
CA MET A 1 -4.86 -13.95 14.14
C MET A 1 -5.59 -15.02 14.93
N ASN A 2 -6.67 -14.66 15.61
CA ASN A 2 -7.54 -15.64 16.26
C ASN A 2 -8.46 -16.22 15.20
N GLU A 3 -8.63 -17.54 15.17
CA GLU A 3 -9.46 -18.22 14.17
C GLU A 3 -10.89 -18.42 14.68
N ALA A 4 -11.88 -17.98 13.89
CA ALA A 4 -13.29 -18.24 14.12
C ALA A 4 -13.73 -19.49 13.35
N TYR A 5 -14.73 -20.19 13.91
CA TYR A 5 -15.40 -21.29 13.22
C TYR A 5 -16.24 -20.80 12.03
N ASP A 6 -16.92 -19.66 12.20
CA ASP A 6 -17.82 -19.05 11.22
C ASP A 6 -17.38 -17.62 10.81
N PRO A 7 -17.74 -17.17 9.60
CA PRO A 7 -17.63 -15.76 9.20
C PRO A 7 -18.45 -14.82 10.11
N PRO A 8 -18.22 -13.50 10.06
CA PRO A 8 -19.05 -12.53 10.76
C PRO A 8 -20.55 -12.72 10.45
N GLN A 9 -21.38 -12.76 11.49
CA GLN A 9 -22.81 -13.05 11.35
C GLN A 9 -23.55 -12.01 10.48
N ASP A 10 -23.08 -10.76 10.48
CA ASP A 10 -23.68 -9.65 9.73
C ASP A 10 -23.19 -9.53 8.27
N ILE A 11 -22.36 -10.46 7.79
CA ILE A 11 -21.71 -10.39 6.46
C ILE A 11 -22.70 -10.38 5.27
N LEU A 12 -23.93 -10.88 5.45
CA LEU A 12 -24.99 -10.87 4.44
C LEU A 12 -25.97 -9.70 4.57
N SER A 13 -25.76 -8.84 5.56
CA SER A 13 -26.62 -7.67 5.85
C SER A 13 -25.85 -6.35 5.82
N THR A 14 -24.53 -6.39 5.59
CA THR A 14 -23.65 -5.22 5.67
C THR A 14 -22.59 -5.27 4.58
N LYS A 15 -21.94 -4.12 4.34
CA LYS A 15 -20.92 -4.01 3.30
C LYS A 15 -19.55 -4.49 3.78
N SER A 16 -18.82 -5.07 2.85
CA SER A 16 -17.46 -5.60 3.03
C SER A 16 -16.45 -4.83 2.17
N ILE A 17 -15.29 -4.53 2.77
CA ILE A 17 -14.08 -4.17 2.03
C ILE A 17 -13.32 -5.46 1.73
N VAL A 18 -12.78 -5.58 0.52
CA VAL A 18 -11.94 -6.69 0.09
C VAL A 18 -10.50 -6.22 -0.10
N LEU A 19 -9.57 -6.84 0.62
CA LEU A 19 -8.14 -6.68 0.41
C LEU A 19 -7.61 -7.84 -0.43
N MET A 20 -6.86 -7.54 -1.48
CA MET A 20 -6.22 -8.55 -2.31
C MET A 20 -4.72 -8.36 -2.34
N ASP A 21 -3.97 -9.45 -2.20
CA ASP A 21 -2.55 -9.47 -2.48
C ASP A 21 -2.21 -10.64 -3.40
N VAL A 22 -1.39 -10.34 -4.41
CA VAL A 22 -1.03 -11.29 -5.46
C VAL A 22 0.48 -11.25 -5.71
N PRO A 23 1.10 -12.37 -6.17
CA PRO A 23 2.54 -12.40 -6.38
C PRO A 23 2.98 -11.39 -7.44
N LYS A 24 4.19 -10.82 -7.27
CA LYS A 24 4.76 -9.77 -8.14
C LYS A 24 4.87 -10.14 -9.64
N GLY A 25 4.70 -11.41 -9.99
CA GLY A 25 4.68 -11.91 -11.38
C GLY A 25 3.30 -12.15 -11.98
N MET A 26 2.22 -12.05 -11.20
CA MET A 26 0.86 -12.20 -11.71
C MET A 26 0.47 -11.00 -12.57
N SER A 27 -0.07 -11.24 -13.75
CA SER A 27 -0.52 -10.17 -14.64
C SER A 27 -1.76 -9.44 -14.08
N VAL A 28 -1.98 -8.22 -14.55
CA VAL A 28 -3.18 -7.45 -14.18
C VAL A 28 -4.46 -8.18 -14.61
N GLU A 29 -4.45 -8.82 -15.78
CA GLU A 29 -5.60 -9.57 -16.29
C GLU A 29 -5.93 -10.79 -15.42
N GLU A 30 -4.94 -11.60 -15.05
CA GLU A 30 -5.13 -12.75 -14.17
C GLU A 30 -5.70 -12.34 -12.80
N ARG A 31 -5.17 -11.25 -12.24
CA ARG A 31 -5.68 -10.69 -10.99
C ARG A 31 -7.13 -10.22 -11.10
N LEU A 32 -7.47 -9.48 -12.16
CA LEU A 32 -8.84 -8.98 -12.36
C LEU A 32 -9.82 -10.14 -12.56
N LYS A 33 -9.42 -11.17 -13.32
CA LYS A 33 -10.22 -12.39 -13.49
C LYS A 33 -10.49 -13.10 -12.16
N LEU A 34 -9.48 -13.22 -11.30
CA LEU A 34 -9.64 -13.80 -9.97
C LEU A 34 -10.57 -12.95 -9.09
N ALA A 35 -10.46 -11.62 -9.16
CA ALA A 35 -11.32 -10.71 -8.41
C ALA A 35 -12.79 -10.81 -8.87
N ASP A 36 -13.04 -10.92 -10.18
CA ASP A 36 -14.38 -11.09 -10.73
C ASP A 36 -14.97 -12.47 -10.40
N GLU A 37 -14.17 -13.55 -10.38
CA GLU A 37 -14.62 -14.87 -9.92
C GLU A 37 -15.06 -14.80 -8.43
N LEU A 38 -14.27 -14.13 -7.60
CA LEU A 38 -14.59 -13.91 -6.19
C LEU A 38 -15.86 -13.06 -6.03
N GLN A 39 -15.98 -11.97 -6.79
CA GLN A 39 -17.16 -11.08 -6.75
C GLN A 39 -18.42 -11.80 -7.21
N ALA A 40 -18.34 -12.61 -8.28
CA ALA A 40 -19.48 -13.38 -8.78
C ALA A 40 -19.98 -14.37 -7.72
N PHE A 41 -19.06 -15.04 -7.03
CA PHE A 41 -19.41 -15.89 -5.89
C PHE A 41 -20.08 -15.09 -4.75
N PHE A 42 -19.50 -13.95 -4.36
CA PHE A 42 -20.08 -13.08 -3.33
C PHE A 42 -21.50 -12.62 -3.67
N ALA A 43 -21.73 -12.20 -4.91
CA ALA A 43 -23.06 -11.84 -5.40
C ALA A 43 -24.04 -13.03 -5.34
N GLU A 44 -23.60 -14.25 -5.68
CA GLU A 44 -24.42 -15.46 -5.61
C GLU A 44 -24.86 -15.79 -4.17
N VAL A 45 -23.97 -15.66 -3.19
CA VAL A 45 -24.27 -15.99 -1.78
C VAL A 45 -24.88 -14.84 -0.98
N GLY A 46 -24.86 -13.62 -1.53
CA GLY A 46 -25.45 -12.43 -0.91
C GLY A 46 -24.48 -11.55 -0.11
N ILE A 47 -23.17 -11.71 -0.31
CA ILE A 47 -22.14 -10.86 0.33
C ILE A 47 -21.98 -9.57 -0.49
N ASP A 48 -22.11 -8.41 0.15
CA ASP A 48 -21.85 -7.11 -0.47
C ASP A 48 -20.38 -6.70 -0.36
N ALA A 49 -19.55 -7.26 -1.26
CA ALA A 49 -18.19 -6.82 -1.48
C ALA A 49 -18.19 -5.54 -2.35
N ALA A 50 -18.14 -4.39 -1.69
CA ALA A 50 -18.41 -3.08 -2.32
C ALA A 50 -17.16 -2.23 -2.58
N ALA A 51 -15.97 -2.66 -2.14
CA ALA A 51 -14.71 -1.97 -2.42
C ALA A 51 -13.52 -2.92 -2.36
N TYR A 52 -12.75 -2.99 -3.44
CA TYR A 52 -11.51 -3.78 -3.53
C TYR A 52 -10.29 -2.86 -3.44
N PHE A 53 -9.28 -3.28 -2.70
CA PHE A 53 -7.96 -2.64 -2.68
C PHE A 53 -6.85 -3.67 -2.82
N GLN A 54 -5.74 -3.27 -3.44
CA GLN A 54 -4.51 -4.06 -3.36
C GLN A 54 -3.79 -3.75 -2.04
N ILE A 55 -3.32 -4.79 -1.34
CA ILE A 55 -2.60 -4.60 -0.07
C ILE A 55 -1.34 -3.76 -0.27
N ASN A 56 -0.60 -4.00 -1.35
CA ASN A 56 0.64 -3.30 -1.67
C ASN A 56 0.44 -1.81 -2.00
N SER A 57 -0.78 -1.35 -2.29
CA SER A 57 -1.08 0.08 -2.48
C SER A 57 -1.05 0.88 -1.16
N PHE A 58 -1.11 0.25 0.01
CA PHE A 58 -1.04 0.91 1.33
C PHE A 58 0.38 1.00 1.90
N SER A 59 1.39 0.73 1.08
CA SER A 59 2.78 0.94 1.44
C SER A 59 3.65 1.29 0.24
N SER A 60 3.05 1.91 -0.77
CA SER A 60 3.73 2.17 -2.03
C SER A 60 4.55 3.45 -1.95
N VAL A 61 4.22 4.39 -1.05
CA VAL A 61 4.90 5.68 -0.91
C VAL A 61 5.49 5.85 0.49
N SER A 62 6.80 6.04 0.59
CA SER A 62 7.47 6.26 1.88
C SER A 62 7.21 7.63 2.47
N GLY A 63 6.95 7.68 3.78
CA GLY A 63 6.81 8.91 4.55
C GLY A 63 5.58 9.73 4.19
N MET A 64 4.63 9.14 3.45
CA MET A 64 3.29 9.68 3.22
C MET A 64 2.28 8.73 3.85
N GLU A 65 1.16 9.26 4.31
CA GLU A 65 0.08 8.42 4.83
C GLU A 65 -0.81 8.01 3.66
N GLU A 66 -0.83 6.72 3.36
CA GLU A 66 -1.78 6.11 2.43
C GLU A 66 -3.03 5.71 3.22
N GLN A 67 -4.15 6.32 2.89
CA GLN A 67 -5.39 6.19 3.65
C GLN A 67 -6.52 5.63 2.79
N ILE A 68 -7.49 5.01 3.45
CA ILE A 68 -8.75 4.66 2.80
C ILE A 68 -9.43 5.97 2.38
N PRO A 69 -9.89 6.11 1.12
CA PRO A 69 -10.55 7.34 0.69
C PRO A 69 -11.75 7.68 1.57
N ASP A 70 -11.90 8.95 1.96
CA ASP A 70 -12.97 9.41 2.86
C ASP A 70 -14.38 8.99 2.40
N PHE A 71 -14.62 8.96 1.09
CA PHE A 71 -15.92 8.56 0.54
C PHE A 71 -16.20 7.07 0.74
N ILE A 72 -15.17 6.22 0.85
CA ILE A 72 -15.30 4.80 1.20
C ILE A 72 -15.62 4.67 2.68
N LEU A 73 -14.91 5.38 3.57
CA LEU A 73 -15.18 5.36 5.02
C LEU A 73 -16.62 5.78 5.36
N ARG A 74 -17.23 6.65 4.55
CA ARG A 74 -18.63 7.10 4.72
C ARG A 74 -19.69 6.08 4.30
N ARG A 75 -19.33 4.96 3.65
CA ARG A 75 -20.30 3.95 3.15
C ARG A 75 -20.71 2.90 4.19
N ASP A 76 -20.30 3.06 5.44
CA ASP A 76 -20.62 2.21 6.60
C ASP A 76 -20.28 0.72 6.41
N PHE A 77 -19.06 0.44 5.96
CA PHE A 77 -18.53 -0.92 5.90
C PHE A 77 -18.38 -1.50 7.32
N LYS A 78 -18.77 -2.75 7.50
CA LYS A 78 -18.64 -3.48 8.79
C LYS A 78 -17.67 -4.65 8.70
N ASN A 79 -17.48 -5.17 7.49
CA ASN A 79 -16.76 -6.40 7.26
C ASN A 79 -15.48 -6.17 6.44
N LEU A 80 -14.48 -6.99 6.75
CA LEU A 80 -13.21 -7.07 6.06
C LEU A 80 -13.04 -8.48 5.54
N ILE A 81 -12.86 -8.59 4.23
CA ILE A 81 -12.48 -9.82 3.54
C ILE A 81 -11.07 -9.62 3.02
N PHE A 82 -10.22 -10.65 3.10
CA PHE A 82 -8.94 -10.62 2.42
C PHE A 82 -8.68 -11.91 1.65
N LEU A 83 -8.11 -11.78 0.46
CA LEU A 83 -7.61 -12.88 -0.35
C LEU A 83 -6.13 -12.65 -0.65
N THR A 84 -5.30 -13.52 -0.11
CA THR A 84 -3.86 -13.53 -0.37
C THR A 84 -3.50 -14.74 -1.21
N VAL A 85 -3.01 -14.51 -2.42
CA VAL A 85 -2.55 -15.56 -3.33
C VAL A 85 -1.08 -15.83 -3.03
N LEU A 86 -0.78 -16.87 -2.26
CA LEU A 86 0.58 -17.22 -1.82
C LEU A 86 1.40 -17.82 -2.96
N ASN A 87 0.75 -18.62 -3.82
CA ASN A 87 1.32 -19.18 -5.03
C ASN A 87 0.22 -19.15 -6.13
N PRO A 88 0.48 -18.58 -7.33
CA PRO A 88 -0.50 -18.55 -8.41
C PRO A 88 -0.94 -19.94 -8.86
N GLU A 89 -0.11 -20.96 -8.63
CA GLU A 89 -0.38 -22.30 -9.11
C GLU A 89 -1.50 -23.00 -8.37
N ASN A 90 -1.71 -22.75 -7.06
CA ASN A 90 -2.83 -23.24 -6.22
C ASN A 90 -2.54 -23.06 -4.70
N ASP A 91 -2.24 -21.87 -4.18
CA ASP A 91 -2.16 -21.66 -2.73
C ASP A 91 -2.74 -20.30 -2.33
N PHE A 92 -3.87 -20.33 -1.65
CA PHE A 92 -4.69 -19.17 -1.32
C PHE A 92 -4.94 -19.13 0.17
N LEU A 93 -4.96 -17.94 0.74
CA LEU A 93 -5.50 -17.67 2.07
C LEU A 93 -6.67 -16.70 1.93
N LEU A 94 -7.87 -17.18 2.22
CA LEU A 94 -9.09 -16.37 2.29
C LEU A 94 -9.45 -16.15 3.77
N GLY A 95 -9.76 -14.90 4.13
CA GLY A 95 -10.20 -14.56 5.47
C GLY A 95 -11.37 -13.59 5.49
N MET A 96 -12.22 -13.69 6.52
CA MET A 96 -13.38 -12.82 6.74
C MET A 96 -13.45 -12.45 8.22
N GLY A 97 -13.56 -11.15 8.54
CA GLY A 97 -13.58 -10.64 9.91
C GLY A 97 -14.10 -9.21 9.99
N PRO A 98 -14.09 -8.60 11.18
CA PRO A 98 -14.63 -7.25 11.37
C PRO A 98 -13.70 -6.19 10.77
N PHE A 99 -14.29 -5.22 10.06
CA PHE A 99 -13.62 -3.97 9.70
C PHE A 99 -13.83 -2.94 10.82
N ASN A 100 -12.76 -2.28 11.25
CA ASN A 100 -12.81 -1.38 12.40
C ASN A 100 -13.12 0.09 12.05
N GLY A 101 -13.39 0.41 10.77
CA GLY A 101 -13.68 1.76 10.33
C GLY A 101 -12.45 2.69 10.23
N LYS A 102 -11.22 2.17 10.33
CA LYS A 102 -9.98 2.96 10.36
C LYS A 102 -8.97 2.46 9.32
N ASN A 103 -7.93 3.25 9.07
CA ASN A 103 -6.82 2.89 8.18
C ASN A 103 -6.01 1.65 8.64
N SER A 104 -6.17 1.21 9.89
CA SER A 104 -5.58 -0.06 10.36
C SER A 104 -6.39 -1.30 9.93
N PHE A 105 -7.58 -1.09 9.35
CA PHE A 105 -8.54 -2.09 8.87
C PHE A 105 -9.18 -2.99 9.93
N TYR A 106 -8.43 -3.43 10.94
CA TYR A 106 -8.92 -4.26 12.01
C TYR A 106 -8.24 -3.88 13.33
N ASP A 107 -8.83 -4.33 14.44
CA ASP A 107 -8.27 -4.13 15.77
C ASP A 107 -7.38 -5.31 16.18
N LYS A 108 -6.42 -5.03 17.07
CA LYS A 108 -5.51 -6.06 17.58
C LYS A 108 -6.31 -7.12 18.35
N GLY A 109 -6.13 -8.38 17.96
CA GLY A 109 -6.89 -9.50 18.54
C GLY A 109 -8.23 -9.79 17.87
N ALA A 110 -8.57 -9.06 16.80
CA ALA A 110 -9.72 -9.38 15.95
C ALA A 110 -9.70 -10.86 15.51
N ILE A 111 -10.89 -11.45 15.47
CA ILE A 111 -11.10 -12.84 15.13
C ILE A 111 -11.53 -12.90 13.67
N PHE A 112 -10.91 -13.81 12.92
CA PHE A 112 -11.20 -14.02 11.51
C PHE A 112 -11.58 -15.46 11.28
N TRP A 113 -12.60 -15.68 10.46
CA TRP A 113 -12.75 -16.96 9.77
C TRP A 113 -11.67 -17.04 8.70
N LEU A 114 -10.94 -18.15 8.62
CA LEU A 114 -9.75 -18.29 7.78
C LEU A 114 -9.71 -19.64 7.09
N ARG A 115 -9.39 -19.67 5.79
CA ARG A 115 -9.14 -20.90 5.04
C ARG A 115 -7.90 -20.74 4.18
N ARG A 116 -6.89 -21.56 4.44
CA ARG A 116 -5.81 -21.81 3.48
C ARG A 116 -6.22 -22.99 2.61
N THR A 117 -6.18 -22.82 1.30
CA THR A 117 -6.66 -23.82 0.34
C THR A 117 -5.81 -23.82 -0.93
N ASN A 118 -5.82 -24.95 -1.62
CA ASN A 118 -5.32 -25.07 -2.98
C ASN A 118 -6.45 -25.03 -4.02
N ASP A 119 -7.71 -24.98 -3.58
CA ASP A 119 -8.90 -24.89 -4.43
C ASP A 119 -9.92 -23.95 -3.79
N LEU A 120 -10.10 -22.76 -4.36
CA LEU A 120 -11.09 -21.79 -3.88
C LEU A 120 -12.53 -22.30 -3.99
N LYS A 121 -12.84 -23.19 -4.96
CA LYS A 121 -14.21 -23.70 -5.15
C LYS A 121 -14.66 -24.58 -3.99
N SER A 122 -13.73 -25.32 -3.39
CA SER A 122 -14.00 -26.07 -2.15
C SER A 122 -14.44 -25.16 -1.01
N VAL A 123 -13.76 -24.01 -0.86
CA VAL A 123 -14.07 -22.99 0.16
C VAL A 123 -15.38 -22.28 -0.14
N PHE A 124 -15.66 -22.00 -1.42
CA PHE A 124 -16.95 -21.44 -1.84
C PHE A 124 -18.11 -22.38 -1.52
N SER A 125 -17.94 -23.69 -1.77
CA SER A 125 -18.95 -24.70 -1.43
C SER A 125 -19.22 -24.79 0.08
N GLU A 126 -18.15 -24.71 0.88
CA GLU A 126 -18.21 -24.65 2.34
C GLU A 126 -19.01 -23.40 2.80
N LEU A 127 -18.67 -22.22 2.27
CA LEU A 127 -19.35 -20.97 2.59
C LEU A 127 -20.82 -20.96 2.15
N THR A 128 -21.14 -21.43 0.94
CA THR A 128 -22.53 -21.56 0.46
C THR A 128 -23.38 -22.40 1.40
N THR A 129 -22.79 -23.44 2.00
CA THR A 129 -23.51 -24.28 2.97
C THR A 129 -23.73 -23.55 4.29
N ARG A 130 -22.72 -22.85 4.82
CA ARG A 130 -22.83 -22.11 6.09
C ARG A 130 -23.79 -20.92 6.03
N LEU A 131 -23.67 -20.12 4.97
CA LEU A 131 -24.42 -18.87 4.76
C LEU A 131 -25.91 -19.08 4.41
N LYS A 132 -26.36 -20.34 4.31
CA LYS A 132 -27.78 -20.70 4.18
C LYS A 132 -28.48 -20.88 5.53
N SER A 133 -27.74 -20.92 6.63
CA SER A 133 -28.35 -21.04 7.97
C SER A 133 -29.04 -19.75 8.40
N ASP A 134 -30.01 -19.86 9.30
CA ASP A 134 -30.76 -18.72 9.86
C ASP A 134 -29.89 -17.80 10.74
N GLU A 135 -28.64 -18.18 11.01
CA GLU A 135 -27.67 -17.39 11.76
C GLU A 135 -27.13 -16.19 10.97
N PHE A 136 -27.34 -16.18 9.64
CA PHE A 136 -26.90 -15.10 8.75
C PHE A 136 -28.11 -14.32 8.21
N PRO A 137 -28.53 -13.22 8.86
CA PRO A 137 -29.62 -12.39 8.35
C PRO A 137 -29.23 -11.80 6.99
N LYS A 138 -30.16 -11.91 6.03
CA LYS A 138 -29.97 -11.41 4.65
C LYS A 138 -30.71 -10.10 4.46
N GLU A 139 -30.02 -9.12 3.90
CA GLU A 139 -30.66 -7.92 3.34
C GLU A 139 -30.56 -7.94 1.81
N ASN A 140 -31.56 -7.37 1.13
CA ASN A 140 -31.52 -7.24 -0.32
C ASN A 140 -30.63 -6.06 -0.71
N LEU A 141 -29.34 -6.35 -0.87
CA LEU A 141 -28.34 -5.40 -1.31
C LEU A 141 -28.27 -5.45 -2.85
N LEU A 142 -28.17 -4.29 -3.51
CA LEU A 142 -27.98 -4.24 -4.98
C LEU A 142 -26.53 -4.59 -5.29
N LEU A 143 -26.25 -5.88 -5.40
CA LEU A 143 -24.89 -6.41 -5.55
C LEU A 143 -24.36 -6.21 -6.97
N SER A 144 -23.12 -5.71 -7.06
CA SER A 144 -22.36 -5.71 -8.31
C SER A 144 -21.86 -7.12 -8.63
N ASN A 145 -21.81 -7.47 -9.91
CA ASN A 145 -21.23 -8.74 -10.39
C ASN A 145 -19.76 -8.60 -10.83
N SER A 146 -19.19 -7.39 -10.77
CA SER A 146 -17.79 -7.11 -11.13
C SER A 146 -17.07 -6.42 -9.98
N ALA A 147 -15.80 -6.79 -9.76
CA ALA A 147 -15.00 -6.23 -8.68
C ALA A 147 -14.66 -4.76 -8.96
N GLU A 148 -14.98 -3.87 -8.01
CA GLU A 148 -14.66 -2.44 -8.10
C GLU A 148 -13.41 -2.12 -7.30
N PHE A 149 -12.30 -1.86 -8.01
CA PHE A 149 -11.02 -1.49 -7.39
C PHE A 149 -10.92 0.01 -7.12
N PHE A 150 -10.45 0.34 -5.92
CA PHE A 150 -10.12 1.69 -5.49
C PHE A 150 -8.64 1.78 -5.17
N GLU A 151 -8.08 2.97 -5.34
CA GLU A 151 -6.72 3.28 -4.88
C GLU A 151 -6.78 4.06 -3.56
N PRO A 152 -5.83 3.82 -2.63
CA PRO A 152 -5.69 4.64 -1.45
C PRO A 152 -5.48 6.11 -1.82
N THR A 153 -6.03 7.02 -1.02
CA THR A 153 -5.62 8.41 -1.10
C THR A 153 -4.26 8.54 -0.46
N VAL A 154 -3.27 8.92 -1.26
CA VAL A 154 -1.97 9.36 -0.73
C VAL A 154 -2.12 10.83 -0.34
N SER A 155 -1.66 11.21 0.86
CA SER A 155 -1.46 12.61 1.20
C SER A 155 -0.36 13.19 0.29
N GLY A 156 -0.71 13.56 -0.95
CA GLY A 156 0.23 13.76 -2.05
C GLY A 156 0.29 15.18 -2.59
N PHE A 157 1.49 15.59 -2.98
CA PHE A 157 1.87 16.92 -3.50
C PHE A 157 0.94 17.45 -4.61
N LYS A 158 0.81 18.79 -4.71
CA LYS A 158 -0.08 19.47 -5.67
C LYS A 158 0.38 19.37 -7.12
N GLN A 159 1.70 19.34 -7.32
CA GLN A 159 2.34 19.36 -8.64
C GLN A 159 3.75 18.77 -8.56
N ALA A 160 4.23 18.17 -9.65
CA ALA A 160 5.59 17.67 -9.79
C ALA A 160 6.39 18.47 -10.82
N TYR A 161 7.68 18.71 -10.55
CA TYR A 161 8.64 19.32 -11.46
C TYR A 161 9.91 18.48 -11.59
N ILE A 162 10.56 18.59 -12.73
CA ILE A 162 11.81 17.86 -13.04
C ILE A 162 13.08 18.60 -12.59
N THR A 163 12.98 19.80 -12.01
CA THR A 163 14.16 20.58 -11.58
C THR A 163 13.94 21.18 -10.21
N LEU A 164 14.98 21.13 -9.37
CA LEU A 164 14.99 21.85 -8.10
C LEU A 164 15.06 23.37 -8.33
N PRO A 165 14.49 24.17 -7.42
CA PRO A 165 14.59 25.62 -7.52
C PRO A 165 16.01 26.08 -7.16
N LYS A 166 16.44 27.23 -7.69
CA LYS A 166 17.80 27.78 -7.42
C LYS A 166 18.08 28.01 -5.93
N GLU A 167 17.04 28.31 -5.16
CA GLU A 167 17.09 28.50 -3.70
C GLU A 167 17.23 27.20 -2.90
N PHE A 168 17.51 26.07 -3.56
CA PHE A 168 17.75 24.77 -2.91
C PHE A 168 19.05 24.73 -2.10
N GLU A 169 20.03 25.59 -2.41
CA GLU A 169 21.29 25.63 -1.68
C GLU A 169 21.09 25.99 -0.20
N GLY A 170 21.75 25.25 0.70
CA GLY A 170 21.64 25.44 2.15
C GLY A 170 20.33 24.95 2.78
N LYS A 171 19.47 24.29 2.01
CA LYS A 171 18.19 23.74 2.47
C LYS A 171 18.38 22.38 3.13
N LYS A 172 17.50 22.05 4.08
CA LYS A 172 17.57 20.79 4.82
C LYS A 172 16.52 19.79 4.33
N ILE A 173 16.92 18.52 4.24
CA ILE A 173 16.11 17.39 3.79
C ILE A 173 15.87 16.44 4.97
N ALA A 174 14.60 16.24 5.31
CA ALA A 174 14.19 15.15 6.18
C ALA A 174 14.19 13.83 5.42
N ILE A 175 14.80 12.81 6.02
CA ILE A 175 14.70 11.43 5.61
C ILE A 175 13.68 10.76 6.55
N PRO A 176 12.54 10.26 6.03
CA PRO A 176 11.58 9.50 6.82
C PRO A 176 12.26 8.32 7.54
N GLN A 177 11.95 8.16 8.82
CA GLN A 177 12.31 6.95 9.54
C GLN A 177 11.58 5.74 8.93
N ILE A 178 12.28 4.63 8.74
CA ILE A 178 11.70 3.37 8.27
C ILE A 178 11.27 2.55 9.49
N GLU A 179 9.99 2.16 9.51
CA GLU A 179 9.49 1.11 10.42
C GLU A 179 10.08 -0.24 9.98
N THR A 180 10.71 -0.96 10.91
CA THR A 180 11.38 -2.24 10.63
C THR A 180 10.56 -3.46 11.03
N ASP A 181 9.45 -3.24 11.75
CA ASP A 181 8.46 -4.27 12.06
C ASP A 181 7.03 -3.81 11.69
N PRO A 182 6.73 -3.69 10.39
CA PRO A 182 5.43 -3.21 9.94
C PRO A 182 4.29 -4.16 10.30
N PHE A 183 4.58 -5.41 10.69
CA PHE A 183 3.55 -6.41 11.02
C PHE A 183 3.21 -6.43 12.52
N ALA A 184 3.89 -5.62 13.34
CA ALA A 184 3.70 -5.60 14.79
C ALA A 184 2.31 -5.10 15.21
N GLN A 185 1.66 -4.30 14.36
CA GLN A 185 0.32 -3.74 14.57
C GLN A 185 -0.62 -4.13 13.43
N PRO A 186 -1.94 -4.13 13.67
CA PRO A 186 -2.93 -4.28 12.61
C PRO A 186 -2.76 -3.26 11.48
N ASN A 187 -2.70 -3.76 10.25
CA ASN A 187 -2.73 -2.99 9.00
C ASN A 187 -2.90 -3.96 7.81
N PRO A 188 -3.12 -3.45 6.59
CA PRO A 188 -3.22 -4.28 5.38
C PRO A 188 -1.99 -5.15 5.12
N GLN A 189 -0.77 -4.62 5.27
CA GLN A 189 0.46 -5.36 4.97
C GLN A 189 0.61 -6.62 5.81
N ALA A 190 0.11 -6.61 7.05
CA ALA A 190 0.12 -7.78 7.93
C ALA A 190 -0.76 -8.95 7.44
N LEU A 191 -1.60 -8.72 6.42
CA LEU A 191 -2.39 -9.75 5.73
C LEU A 191 -1.79 -10.18 4.38
N GLY A 192 -0.72 -9.53 3.94
CA GLY A 192 -0.08 -9.78 2.64
C GLY A 192 0.88 -10.98 2.61
N ILE A 193 1.33 -11.34 1.41
CA ILE A 193 2.22 -12.46 1.11
C ILE A 193 3.51 -12.36 1.93
N GLU A 194 4.11 -11.17 1.99
CA GLU A 194 5.39 -10.96 2.69
C GLU A 194 5.25 -11.22 4.20
N ALA A 195 4.15 -10.79 4.82
CA ALA A 195 3.88 -11.07 6.23
C ALA A 195 3.68 -12.58 6.50
N ILE A 196 3.02 -13.29 5.58
CA ILE A 196 2.65 -14.70 5.76
C ILE A 196 3.81 -15.65 5.45
N THR A 197 4.59 -15.38 4.41
CA THR A 197 5.55 -16.33 3.85
C THR A 197 7.01 -15.97 4.11
N SER A 198 7.32 -14.67 4.27
CA SER A 198 8.70 -14.18 4.20
C SER A 198 8.99 -13.04 5.19
N ALA A 199 8.27 -12.97 6.30
CA ALA A 199 8.30 -11.83 7.22
C ALA A 199 9.73 -11.45 7.68
N ASN A 200 10.55 -12.45 8.04
CA ASN A 200 11.93 -12.19 8.48
C ASN A 200 12.81 -11.63 7.35
N ALA A 201 12.62 -12.11 6.11
CA ALA A 201 13.36 -11.61 4.96
C ALA A 201 12.96 -10.15 4.66
N PHE A 202 11.67 -9.84 4.73
CA PHE A 202 11.16 -8.49 4.53
C PHE A 202 11.64 -7.52 5.63
N LYS A 203 11.57 -7.91 6.91
CA LYS A 203 12.11 -7.09 8.02
C LYS A 203 13.61 -6.83 7.86
N LYS A 204 14.38 -7.82 7.37
CA LYS A 204 15.81 -7.64 7.06
C LYS A 204 16.03 -6.67 5.91
N GLU A 205 15.18 -6.71 4.88
CA GLU A 205 15.21 -5.72 3.79
C GLU A 205 14.97 -4.30 4.31
N LEU A 206 13.93 -4.11 5.14
CA LEU A 206 13.64 -2.81 5.77
C LEU A 206 14.78 -2.32 6.65
N LEU A 207 15.42 -3.22 7.41
CA LEU A 207 16.62 -2.91 8.18
C LEU A 207 17.78 -2.45 7.28
N ASN A 208 17.99 -3.12 6.14
CA ASN A 208 19.01 -2.70 5.18
C ASN A 208 18.71 -1.30 4.60
N ARG A 209 17.44 -1.02 4.25
CA ARG A 209 17.00 0.29 3.77
C ARG A 209 17.20 1.37 4.84
N LYS A 210 16.87 1.06 6.10
CA LYS A 210 17.13 1.94 7.26
C LYS A 210 18.62 2.26 7.38
N ASN A 211 19.49 1.25 7.31
CA ASN A 211 20.94 1.46 7.37
C ASN A 211 21.45 2.33 6.21
N SER A 212 20.90 2.18 4.99
CA SER A 212 21.22 3.06 3.85
C SER A 212 20.83 4.52 4.11
N PHE A 213 19.67 4.76 4.72
CA PHE A 213 19.24 6.10 5.15
C PHE A 213 20.13 6.69 6.26
N GLU A 214 20.53 5.88 7.23
CA GLU A 214 21.47 6.28 8.29
C GLU A 214 22.85 6.66 7.70
N ALA A 215 23.35 5.87 6.75
CA ALA A 215 24.59 6.18 6.04
C ALA A 215 24.49 7.49 5.24
N LEU A 216 23.36 7.72 4.55
CA LEU A 216 23.11 8.98 3.83
C LEU A 216 23.09 10.18 4.79
N ALA A 217 22.38 10.07 5.91
CA ALA A 217 22.34 11.11 6.93
C ALA A 217 23.72 11.41 7.54
N ALA A 218 24.54 10.38 7.74
CA ALA A 218 25.91 10.53 8.23
C ALA A 218 26.85 11.16 7.20
N SER A 219 26.62 10.94 5.89
CA SER A 219 27.47 11.46 4.82
C SER A 219 27.45 12.98 4.70
N ASP A 220 26.31 13.62 4.97
CA ASP A 220 26.15 15.08 5.01
C ASP A 220 25.04 15.44 6.01
N SER A 221 25.40 15.51 7.29
CA SER A 221 24.48 15.84 8.39
C SER A 221 23.97 17.28 8.37
N THR A 222 24.56 18.15 7.53
CA THR A 222 24.09 19.52 7.33
C THR A 222 22.88 19.54 6.39
N LEU A 223 22.89 18.66 5.39
CA LEU A 223 21.81 18.51 4.41
C LEU A 223 20.73 17.54 4.88
N PHE A 224 21.11 16.37 5.40
CA PHE A 224 20.19 15.27 5.67
C PHE A 224 19.94 15.08 7.17
N GLN A 225 18.69 14.80 7.53
CA GLN A 225 18.32 14.45 8.90
C GLN A 225 17.21 13.40 8.92
N ILE A 226 17.41 12.33 9.68
CA ILE A 226 16.35 11.34 9.91
C ILE A 226 15.30 11.90 10.88
N ILE A 227 14.03 11.83 10.49
CA ILE A 227 12.88 12.31 11.26
C ILE A 227 11.71 11.33 11.10
N ASN A 228 10.99 11.06 12.19
CA ASN A 228 9.67 10.44 12.10
C ASN A 228 8.66 11.48 11.56
N VAL A 229 8.35 11.38 10.27
CA VAL A 229 7.50 12.33 9.54
C VAL A 229 6.01 12.01 9.64
N GLU A 230 5.63 10.75 9.89
CA GLU A 230 4.23 10.29 9.86
C GLU A 230 3.36 10.98 10.91
N ASN A 231 3.95 11.38 12.03
CA ASN A 231 3.25 12.08 13.12
C ASN A 231 3.49 13.59 13.13
N LYS A 232 3.89 14.18 11.99
CA LYS A 232 4.24 15.60 11.88
C LYS A 232 3.49 16.28 10.75
N THR A 233 2.94 17.45 11.05
CA THR A 233 2.43 18.35 10.01
C THR A 233 3.60 19.04 9.30
N ASP A 234 3.35 19.54 8.09
CA ASP A 234 4.30 20.39 7.38
C ASP A 234 4.72 21.64 8.19
N ALA A 235 3.85 22.13 9.08
CA ALA A 235 4.21 23.20 10.00
C ALA A 235 5.23 22.74 11.05
N ASP A 236 5.11 21.52 11.56
CA ASP A 236 6.07 20.95 12.52
C ASP A 236 7.44 20.74 11.87
N LEU A 237 7.48 20.25 10.63
CA LEU A 237 8.71 20.07 9.87
C LEU A 237 9.42 21.40 9.63
N ARG A 238 8.68 22.44 9.22
CA ARG A 238 9.26 23.79 9.04
C ARG A 238 9.79 24.39 10.33
N ARG A 239 9.13 24.16 11.48
CA ARG A 239 9.66 24.59 12.80
C ARG A 239 10.97 23.87 13.16
N ALA A 240 11.14 22.63 12.70
CA ALA A 240 12.38 21.87 12.81
C ALA A 240 13.45 22.28 11.76
N ARG A 241 13.21 23.36 11.00
CA ARG A 241 14.06 23.85 9.90
C ARG A 241 14.31 22.80 8.82
N VAL A 242 13.28 21.99 8.54
CA VAL A 242 13.23 21.10 7.39
C VAL A 242 12.54 21.84 6.26
N ASP A 243 13.20 21.92 5.10
CA ASP A 243 12.62 22.52 3.91
C ASP A 243 11.97 21.44 3.02
N TYR A 244 12.61 20.28 2.90
CA TYR A 244 12.16 19.18 2.03
C TYR A 244 12.04 17.86 2.78
N VAL A 245 11.19 16.96 2.27
CA VAL A 245 11.12 15.56 2.71
C VAL A 245 11.49 14.66 1.55
N LEU A 246 12.40 13.72 1.79
CA LEU A 246 12.76 12.66 0.84
C LEU A 246 11.68 11.59 0.86
N HIS A 247 11.04 11.38 -0.27
CA HIS A 247 10.06 10.33 -0.47
C HIS A 247 10.55 9.35 -1.53
N TYR A 248 9.96 8.16 -1.55
CA TYR A 248 10.04 7.26 -2.69
C TYR A 248 8.67 6.64 -2.96
N ILE A 249 8.43 6.27 -4.22
CA ILE A 249 7.38 5.34 -4.61
C ILE A 249 8.01 4.03 -5.06
N GLU A 250 7.46 2.91 -4.60
CA GLU A 250 7.78 1.54 -5.02
C GLU A 250 6.50 0.84 -5.45
N ALA A 251 6.31 0.71 -6.76
CA ALA A 251 5.10 0.11 -7.33
C ALA A 251 5.38 -0.45 -8.72
N ASN A 252 4.38 -1.11 -9.33
CA ASN A 252 4.44 -1.44 -10.75
C ASN A 252 4.72 -0.19 -11.59
N ALA A 253 5.50 -0.35 -12.66
CA ALA A 253 6.00 0.75 -13.47
C ALA A 253 4.90 1.71 -13.91
N GLN A 254 3.74 1.17 -14.35
CA GLN A 254 2.60 1.98 -14.75
C GLN A 254 2.06 2.87 -13.61
N ASN A 255 2.00 2.34 -12.38
CA ASN A 255 1.55 3.10 -11.22
C ASN A 255 2.56 4.19 -10.85
N VAL A 256 3.86 3.88 -10.91
CA VAL A 256 4.93 4.88 -10.73
C VAL A 256 4.82 5.99 -11.76
N TYR A 257 4.52 5.66 -13.01
CA TYR A 257 4.37 6.63 -14.10
C TYR A 257 3.14 7.51 -13.96
N THR A 258 2.02 6.94 -13.53
CA THR A 258 0.79 7.68 -13.25
C THR A 258 0.96 8.61 -12.06
N PHE A 259 1.64 8.15 -10.99
CA PHE A 259 1.85 8.94 -9.79
C PHE A 259 2.88 10.06 -9.99
N LEU A 260 3.97 9.80 -10.73
CA LEU A 260 5.05 10.75 -11.01
C LEU A 260 5.13 11.03 -12.53
N PRO A 261 4.29 11.92 -13.08
CA PRO A 261 4.34 12.27 -14.48
C PRO A 261 5.69 12.93 -14.81
N PHE A 262 6.37 12.42 -15.84
CA PHE A 262 7.68 12.90 -16.26
C PHE A 262 7.77 12.89 -17.79
N GLU A 263 7.68 14.07 -18.42
CA GLU A 263 7.53 14.20 -19.88
C GLU A 263 8.70 13.64 -20.70
N LYS A 264 9.93 13.70 -20.17
CA LYS A 264 11.15 13.28 -20.88
C LYS A 264 11.60 11.85 -20.54
N ARG A 265 10.68 11.02 -20.06
CA ARG A 265 10.98 9.64 -19.68
C ARG A 265 11.12 8.78 -20.94
N GLU A 266 12.18 8.00 -21.03
CA GLU A 266 12.20 6.85 -21.94
C GLU A 266 11.26 5.79 -21.35
N GLU A 267 10.14 5.56 -22.03
CA GLU A 267 9.18 4.52 -21.64
C GLU A 267 9.77 3.13 -21.89
N ASN A 268 9.09 2.05 -21.47
CA ASN A 268 9.37 0.63 -21.78
C ASN A 268 9.92 -0.25 -20.64
N LYS A 269 9.95 0.21 -19.38
CA LYS A 269 10.17 -0.73 -18.26
C LYS A 269 8.86 -1.37 -17.80
N THR A 270 8.88 -2.70 -17.66
CA THR A 270 7.85 -3.51 -17.02
C THR A 270 8.34 -3.95 -15.62
N GLY A 271 7.42 -4.32 -14.73
CA GLY A 271 7.76 -4.76 -13.36
C GLY A 271 7.74 -3.64 -12.31
N VAL A 272 8.31 -3.92 -11.13
CA VAL A 272 8.33 -3.00 -9.97
C VAL A 272 9.47 -2.00 -10.10
N LEU A 273 9.17 -0.72 -9.96
CA LEU A 273 10.15 0.37 -9.98
C LEU A 273 10.12 1.14 -8.67
N VAL A 274 11.31 1.58 -8.25
CA VAL A 274 11.53 2.52 -7.15
C VAL A 274 11.97 3.87 -7.72
N LYS A 275 11.28 4.95 -7.33
CA LYS A 275 11.65 6.33 -7.69
C LYS A 275 11.62 7.24 -6.48
N PHE A 276 12.75 7.88 -6.20
CA PHE A 276 12.86 8.89 -5.15
C PHE A 276 12.49 10.28 -5.65
N PHE A 277 11.97 11.13 -4.77
CA PHE A 277 11.67 12.52 -5.06
C PHE A 277 11.71 13.35 -3.77
N LEU A 278 11.85 14.67 -3.90
CA LEU A 278 11.74 15.60 -2.77
C LEU A 278 10.38 16.28 -2.79
N ARG A 279 9.76 16.46 -1.63
CA ARG A 279 8.56 17.31 -1.47
C ARG A 279 8.90 18.53 -0.63
N ASP A 280 8.56 19.72 -1.12
CA ASP A 280 8.70 20.98 -0.36
C ASP A 280 7.59 21.08 0.70
N THR A 281 8.01 21.25 1.96
CA THR A 281 7.12 21.38 3.13
C THR A 281 6.30 22.68 3.15
N ARG A 282 6.64 23.68 2.33
CA ARG A 282 5.91 24.94 2.23
C ARG A 282 4.84 24.91 1.15
N THR A 283 5.19 24.38 -0.02
CA THR A 283 4.34 24.47 -1.23
C THR A 283 3.63 23.17 -1.56
N ASN A 284 4.05 22.04 -0.97
CA ASN A 284 3.64 20.70 -1.35
C ASN A 284 3.89 20.43 -2.84
N ILE A 285 4.99 20.95 -3.37
CA ILE A 285 5.47 20.63 -4.71
C ILE A 285 6.47 19.48 -4.61
N ALA A 286 6.37 18.50 -5.53
CA ALA A 286 7.36 17.45 -5.69
C ALA A 286 8.43 17.81 -6.73
N PHE A 287 9.65 17.37 -6.47
CA PHE A 287 10.82 17.54 -7.32
C PHE A 287 11.40 16.18 -7.65
N LEU A 288 11.30 15.80 -8.93
CA LEU A 288 11.63 14.47 -9.44
C LEU A 288 13.11 14.32 -9.85
N GLY A 289 13.86 15.42 -9.93
CA GLY A 289 15.23 15.42 -10.46
C GLY A 289 15.29 15.58 -11.98
N SER A 290 16.43 16.07 -12.47
CA SER A 290 16.63 16.49 -13.87
C SER A 290 16.53 15.38 -14.92
N SER A 291 16.67 14.12 -14.50
CA SER A 291 16.57 12.94 -15.35
C SER A 291 15.76 11.85 -14.68
N TRP A 292 15.04 11.06 -15.48
CA TRP A 292 14.35 9.88 -15.00
C TRP A 292 15.34 8.81 -14.53
N ASP A 293 15.29 8.45 -13.26
CA ASP A 293 16.27 7.55 -12.62
C ASP A 293 15.62 6.43 -11.81
N ALA A 294 14.37 6.08 -12.10
CA ALA A 294 13.71 4.95 -11.47
C ALA A 294 14.46 3.63 -11.74
N LYS A 295 14.69 2.84 -10.70
CA LYS A 295 15.38 1.53 -10.77
C LYS A 295 14.54 0.46 -10.08
N GLU A 296 14.70 -0.79 -10.49
CA GLU A 296 14.09 -1.94 -9.80
C GLU A 296 14.73 -2.17 -8.42
N ASN A 297 16.03 -1.90 -8.29
CA ASN A 297 16.73 -2.01 -7.02
C ASN A 297 16.64 -0.70 -6.22
N TRP A 298 16.11 -0.79 -5.01
CA TRP A 298 15.90 0.35 -4.11
C TRP A 298 17.19 1.16 -3.83
N ASN A 299 18.32 0.50 -3.54
CA ASN A 299 19.58 1.19 -3.25
C ASN A 299 20.15 1.89 -4.50
N GLN A 300 20.01 1.27 -5.69
CA GLN A 300 20.41 1.91 -6.95
C GLN A 300 19.54 3.13 -7.26
N ALA A 301 18.23 3.07 -6.99
CA ALA A 301 17.32 4.21 -7.15
C ALA A 301 17.71 5.36 -6.19
N LEU A 302 17.99 5.05 -4.92
CA LEU A 302 18.44 6.04 -3.94
C LEU A 302 19.73 6.71 -4.40
N ASN A 303 20.76 5.93 -4.73
CA ASN A 303 22.07 6.46 -5.14
C ASN A 303 21.98 7.29 -6.42
N SER A 304 21.16 6.87 -7.39
CA SER A 304 20.93 7.64 -8.62
C SER A 304 20.33 9.00 -8.29
N PHE A 305 19.32 9.04 -7.43
CA PHE A 305 18.65 10.29 -7.07
C PHE A 305 19.56 11.23 -6.28
N ILE A 306 20.27 10.73 -5.26
CA ILE A 306 21.22 11.53 -4.47
C ILE A 306 22.35 12.07 -5.35
N THR A 307 22.83 11.31 -6.33
CA THR A 307 23.81 11.78 -7.30
C THR A 307 23.28 13.00 -8.08
N GLN A 308 22.01 12.98 -8.50
CA GLN A 308 21.39 14.14 -9.15
C GLN A 308 21.32 15.35 -8.20
N ILE A 309 20.92 15.15 -6.94
CA ILE A 309 20.88 16.22 -5.92
C ILE A 309 22.26 16.87 -5.76
N ASN A 310 23.31 16.07 -5.62
CA ASN A 310 24.67 16.58 -5.46
C ASN A 310 25.17 17.31 -6.71
N ASN A 311 24.88 16.79 -7.91
CA ASN A 311 25.25 17.45 -9.17
C ASN A 311 24.51 18.79 -9.36
N MET A 312 23.29 18.91 -8.85
CA MET A 312 22.52 20.16 -8.89
C MET A 312 23.00 21.19 -7.86
N ARG A 313 23.63 20.75 -6.74
CA ARG A 313 24.28 21.64 -5.77
C ARG A 313 25.62 22.19 -6.25
N GLY A 314 26.32 21.46 -7.12
CA GLY A 314 27.65 21.83 -7.63
C GLY A 314 27.64 22.74 -8.86
N LYS A 315 26.49 23.27 -9.26
CA LYS A 315 26.30 24.21 -10.39
C LYS A 315 25.71 25.51 -9.88
#